data_AF-A0A7V9P4X6-F1
#
_entry.id   AF-A0A7V9P4X6-F1
#
_cell.length_a   1.000
_cell.length_b   1.000
_cell.length_c   1.000
_cell.angle_alpha   90.00
_cell.angle_beta   90.00
_cell.angle_gamma   90.00
#
_symmetry.space_group_name_H-M   'P 1'
#
loop_
_entity.id
_entity.type
_entity.pdbx_description
1 polymer ?
#
loop_
_entity_poly.entity_id
_entity_poly.type
_entity_poly.pdbx_seq_one_letter_code
_entity_poly.pdbx_strand_id
1 'polypeptide(L)'
;MERAVRAGVRRGDYASAVAHLWERLGVALVRLERVAEAPGGWIPPEARDELPSLQYSLHAAAELAHGIWPPTDARAVHAELVSALGQARDATSEIVGALEDDDNELVDRLLPEWRGALFRVRLARLRALERSPLRLPDAEPGEEPTGKDVAEIHLVRIAVAATALVVAGALLFTAGAVLAAWPLWAAGLALFAGGFLLFRP
;
A
#
# COMPACT_ATOMS: atom_id res chain seq x y z
N MET A 1 37.26 1.39 3.43
CA MET A 1 36.41 0.44 4.18
C MET A 1 35.49 1.15 5.19
N GLU A 2 36.00 1.95 6.13
CA GLU A 2 35.16 2.62 7.16
C GLU A 2 34.03 3.52 6.65
N ARG A 3 34.22 4.25 5.54
CA ARG A 3 33.17 5.13 4.97
C ARG A 3 31.97 4.35 4.42
N ALA A 4 32.21 3.18 3.85
CA ALA A 4 31.15 2.31 3.31
C ALA A 4 30.35 1.68 4.44
N VAL A 5 31.03 1.19 5.49
CA VAL A 5 30.38 0.63 6.70
C VAL A 5 29.50 1.69 7.38
N ARG A 6 30.02 2.92 7.60
CA ARG A 6 29.21 4.01 8.19
C ARG A 6 28.04 4.45 7.31
N ALA A 7 28.16 4.35 5.98
CA ALA A 7 27.06 4.64 5.06
C ALA A 7 25.99 3.52 5.12
N GLY A 8 26.40 2.27 5.22
CA GLY A 8 25.51 1.11 5.41
C GLY A 8 24.73 1.17 6.72
N VAL A 9 25.40 1.46 7.84
CA VAL A 9 24.75 1.60 9.17
C VAL A 9 23.69 2.71 9.15
N ARG A 10 24.05 3.92 8.72
CA ARG A 10 23.09 5.05 8.63
C ARG A 10 21.90 4.77 7.72
N ARG A 11 22.11 3.97 6.68
CA ARG A 11 21.05 3.57 5.75
C ARG A 11 20.13 2.52 6.36
N GLY A 12 20.68 1.56 7.14
CA GLY A 12 19.89 0.64 7.95
C GLY A 12 19.03 1.37 8.97
N ASP A 13 19.62 2.33 9.69
CA ASP A 13 18.90 3.16 10.67
C ASP A 13 17.75 3.95 10.02
N TYR A 14 17.99 4.52 8.84
CA TYR A 14 16.95 5.23 8.07
C TYR A 14 15.81 4.29 7.64
N ALA A 15 16.14 3.12 7.08
CA ALA A 15 15.12 2.16 6.63
C ALA A 15 14.26 1.67 7.80
N SER A 16 14.86 1.36 8.95
CA SER A 16 14.14 0.99 10.17
C SER A 16 13.27 2.13 10.69
N ALA A 17 13.75 3.38 10.69
CA ALA A 17 12.97 4.53 11.12
C ALA A 17 11.74 4.77 10.22
N VAL A 18 11.90 4.66 8.90
CA VAL A 18 10.80 4.77 7.94
C VAL A 18 9.83 3.60 8.06
N ALA A 19 10.31 2.38 8.33
CA ALA A 19 9.44 1.24 8.58
C ALA A 19 8.56 1.45 9.82
N HIS A 20 9.14 1.94 10.92
CA HIS A 20 8.41 2.25 12.15
C HIS A 20 7.38 3.37 11.95
N LEU A 21 7.70 4.38 11.14
CA LEU A 21 6.74 5.41 10.73
C LEU A 21 5.50 4.78 10.08
N TRP A 22 5.68 3.84 9.14
CA TRP A 22 4.58 3.20 8.44
C TRP A 22 3.79 2.22 9.30
N GLU A 23 4.43 1.52 10.22
CA GLU A 23 3.75 0.67 11.21
C GLU A 23 2.71 1.48 12.01
N ARG A 24 3.08 2.70 12.40
CA ARG A 24 2.20 3.59 13.17
C ARG A 24 1.12 4.27 12.32
N LEU A 25 1.46 4.69 11.10
CA LEU A 25 0.56 5.45 10.25
C LEU A 25 -0.38 4.58 9.40
N GLY A 26 0.02 3.36 9.04
CA GLY A 26 -0.63 2.56 8.00
C GLY A 26 -2.12 2.33 8.25
N VAL A 27 -2.51 2.01 9.49
CA VAL A 27 -3.92 1.82 9.86
C VAL A 27 -4.71 3.12 9.74
N ALA A 28 -4.17 4.24 10.20
CA ALA A 28 -4.83 5.54 10.12
C ALA A 28 -5.01 6.00 8.68
N LEU A 29 -4.00 5.78 7.82
CA LEU A 29 -4.08 6.13 6.40
C LEU A 29 -5.18 5.34 5.67
N VAL A 30 -5.28 4.03 5.92
CA VAL A 30 -6.35 3.20 5.33
C VAL A 30 -7.74 3.66 5.78
N ARG A 31 -7.88 4.07 7.04
CA ARG A 31 -9.14 4.63 7.54
C ARG A 31 -9.47 5.96 6.88
N LEU A 32 -8.50 6.88 6.78
CA LEU A 32 -8.68 8.16 6.09
C LEU A 32 -9.06 7.97 4.62
N GLU A 33 -8.39 7.07 3.91
CA GLU A 33 -8.72 6.72 2.51
C GLU A 33 -10.17 6.23 2.41
N ARG A 34 -10.60 5.34 3.31
CA ARG A 34 -11.99 4.85 3.35
C ARG A 34 -13.00 5.98 3.59
N VAL A 35 -12.70 6.91 4.49
CA VAL A 35 -13.59 8.07 4.73
C VAL A 35 -13.65 8.96 3.50
N ALA A 36 -12.51 9.24 2.88
CA ALA A 36 -12.44 10.06 1.67
C ALA A 36 -13.14 9.40 0.47
N GLU A 37 -13.22 8.07 0.42
CA GLU A 37 -13.91 7.31 -0.63
C GLU A 37 -15.44 7.21 -0.43
N ALA A 38 -16.00 7.80 0.64
CA ALA A 38 -17.43 7.73 0.91
C ALA A 38 -18.27 8.29 -0.27
N PRO A 39 -19.34 7.58 -0.68
CA PRO A 39 -20.13 7.94 -1.85
C PRO A 39 -20.83 9.28 -1.65
N GLY A 40 -20.77 10.13 -2.68
CA GLY A 40 -21.46 11.43 -2.69
C GLY A 40 -20.96 12.42 -1.64
N GLY A 41 -19.72 12.24 -1.14
CA GLY A 41 -19.12 13.15 -0.16
C GLY A 41 -19.73 13.07 1.25
N TRP A 42 -20.72 12.20 1.43
CA TRP A 42 -21.36 12.01 2.71
C TRP A 42 -20.46 11.24 3.67
N ILE A 43 -19.95 11.94 4.68
CA ILE A 43 -19.16 11.35 5.77
C ILE A 43 -20.11 11.01 6.92
N PRO A 44 -20.25 9.71 7.29
CA PRO A 44 -21.18 9.29 8.32
C PRO A 44 -20.70 9.74 9.72
N PRO A 45 -21.61 9.94 10.70
CA PRO A 45 -21.27 10.49 12.02
C PRO A 45 -20.12 9.77 12.72
N GLU A 46 -20.11 8.43 12.68
CA GLU A 46 -19.04 7.61 13.25
C GLU A 46 -17.66 7.90 12.63
N ALA A 47 -17.62 8.20 11.34
CA ALA A 47 -16.38 8.59 10.67
C ALA A 47 -15.98 10.03 11.04
N ARG A 48 -16.95 10.93 11.24
CA ARG A 48 -16.70 12.31 11.71
C ARG A 48 -16.02 12.30 13.08
N ASP A 49 -16.52 11.47 13.99
CA ASP A 49 -15.96 11.33 15.35
C ASP A 49 -14.53 10.74 15.34
N GLU A 50 -14.20 9.90 14.35
CA GLU A 50 -12.86 9.34 14.20
C GLU A 50 -11.83 10.31 13.59
N LEU A 51 -12.26 11.28 12.77
CA LEU A 51 -11.37 12.14 11.98
C LEU A 51 -10.33 12.91 12.83
N PRO A 52 -10.65 13.50 13.99
CA PRO A 52 -9.65 14.19 14.82
C PRO A 52 -8.51 13.27 15.27
N SER A 53 -8.83 12.02 15.64
CA SER A 53 -7.80 11.03 16.02
C SER A 53 -6.94 10.61 14.83
N LEU A 54 -7.53 10.51 13.64
CA LEU A 54 -6.81 10.20 12.40
C LEU A 54 -5.90 11.37 11.97
N GLN A 55 -6.38 12.61 12.09
CA GLN A 55 -5.59 13.83 11.86
C GLN A 55 -4.40 13.90 12.83
N TYR A 56 -4.62 13.61 14.12
CA TYR A 56 -3.53 13.54 15.09
C TYR A 56 -2.48 12.49 14.71
N SER A 57 -2.92 11.35 14.18
CA SER A 57 -2.02 10.29 13.69
C SER A 57 -1.17 10.77 12.52
N LEU A 58 -1.74 11.53 11.58
CA LEU A 58 -0.99 12.18 10.49
C LEU A 58 0.00 13.21 11.02
N HIS A 59 -0.42 14.04 11.98
CA HIS A 59 0.46 15.03 12.59
C HIS A 59 1.65 14.36 13.28
N ALA A 60 1.42 13.36 14.13
CA ALA A 60 2.49 12.62 14.80
C ALA A 60 3.42 11.94 13.79
N ALA A 61 2.89 11.40 12.69
CA ALA A 61 3.70 10.82 11.62
C ALA A 61 4.54 11.87 10.89
N ALA A 62 4.00 13.06 10.62
CA ALA A 62 4.74 14.17 10.01
C ALA A 62 5.90 14.63 10.93
N GLU A 63 5.65 14.78 12.23
CA GLU A 63 6.68 15.12 13.22
C GLU A 63 7.78 14.05 13.30
N LEU A 64 7.40 12.77 13.33
CA LEU A 64 8.35 11.67 13.27
C LEU A 64 9.19 11.71 12.00
N ALA A 65 8.56 11.95 10.85
CA ALA A 65 9.27 12.04 9.57
C ALA A 65 10.25 13.23 9.54
N HIS A 66 9.89 14.39 10.11
CA HIS A 66 10.79 15.52 10.28
C HIS A 66 12.04 15.18 11.13
N GLY A 67 11.88 14.32 12.14
CA GLY A 67 12.96 13.86 13.01
C GLY A 67 13.88 12.79 12.40
N ILE A 68 13.59 12.28 11.21
CA ILE A 68 14.42 11.27 10.54
C ILE A 68 15.50 11.98 9.70
N TRP A 69 16.75 11.56 9.85
CA TRP A 69 17.87 12.03 9.02
C TRP A 69 18.13 11.09 7.84
N PRO A 70 17.69 11.44 6.61
CA PRO A 70 17.92 10.61 5.44
C PRO A 70 19.39 10.62 4.98
N PRO A 71 19.92 9.49 4.46
CA PRO A 71 21.18 9.48 3.72
C PRO A 71 21.07 10.32 2.44
N THR A 72 22.21 10.74 1.88
CA THR A 72 22.27 11.73 0.79
C THR A 72 21.42 11.36 -0.44
N ASP A 73 21.38 10.08 -0.79
CA ASP A 73 20.61 9.51 -1.91
C ASP A 73 19.09 9.46 -1.65
N ALA A 74 18.66 9.46 -0.38
CA ALA A 74 17.26 9.42 0.01
C ALA A 74 16.67 10.81 0.35
N ARG A 75 17.49 11.87 0.44
CA ARG A 75 17.05 13.21 0.90
C ARG A 75 15.85 13.75 0.13
N ALA A 76 15.87 13.64 -1.20
CA ALA A 76 14.80 14.17 -2.04
C ALA A 76 13.49 13.42 -1.80
N VAL A 77 13.53 12.09 -1.77
CA VAL A 77 12.34 11.26 -1.54
C VAL A 77 11.81 11.42 -0.11
N HIS A 78 12.70 11.57 0.88
CA HIS A 78 12.31 11.86 2.26
C HIS A 78 11.64 13.23 2.39
N ALA A 79 12.17 14.25 1.72
CA ALA A 79 11.54 15.57 1.68
C ALA A 79 10.15 15.53 1.02
N GLU A 80 9.98 14.76 -0.06
CA GLU A 80 8.67 14.51 -0.68
C GLU A 80 7.70 13.84 0.32
N LEU A 81 8.15 12.85 1.08
CA LEU A 81 7.35 12.18 2.12
C LEU A 81 6.89 13.16 3.20
N VAL A 82 7.82 13.94 3.76
CA VAL A 82 7.53 14.95 4.78
C VAL A 82 6.50 15.95 4.26
N SER A 83 6.71 16.46 3.03
CA SER A 83 5.77 17.39 2.40
C SER A 83 4.40 16.76 2.17
N ALA A 84 4.32 15.50 1.74
CA ALA A 84 3.05 14.82 1.50
C ALA A 84 2.26 14.60 2.79
N LEU A 85 2.95 14.22 3.88
CA LEU A 85 2.33 14.06 5.20
C LEU A 85 1.77 15.38 5.74
N GLY A 86 2.52 16.47 5.59
CA GLY A 86 2.04 17.81 5.97
C GLY A 86 0.78 18.21 5.19
N GLN A 87 0.79 18.04 3.86
CA GLN A 87 -0.37 18.36 3.03
C GLN A 87 -1.59 17.48 3.36
N ALA A 88 -1.39 16.20 3.65
CA ALA A 88 -2.48 15.31 4.07
C ALA A 88 -3.07 15.73 5.42
N ARG A 89 -2.21 16.13 6.38
CA ARG A 89 -2.65 16.67 7.68
C ARG A 89 -3.49 17.93 7.49
N ASP A 90 -3.00 18.87 6.69
CA ASP A 90 -3.64 20.17 6.49
C ASP A 90 -4.99 20.00 5.77
N ALA A 91 -5.03 19.22 4.69
CA ALA A 91 -6.28 18.92 3.99
C ALA A 91 -7.28 18.16 4.88
N THR A 92 -6.81 17.26 5.75
CA THR A 92 -7.69 16.60 6.74
C THR A 92 -8.23 17.62 7.76
N SER A 93 -7.43 18.60 8.16
CA SER A 93 -7.86 19.68 9.06
C SER A 93 -8.95 20.54 8.44
N GLU A 94 -8.84 20.86 7.14
CA GLU A 94 -9.86 21.64 6.43
C GLU A 94 -11.19 20.89 6.34
N ILE A 95 -11.16 19.57 6.10
CA ILE A 95 -12.36 18.72 6.13
C ILE A 95 -12.98 18.68 7.52
N VAL A 96 -12.18 18.51 8.58
CA VAL A 96 -12.67 18.54 9.97
C VAL A 96 -13.36 19.87 10.26
N GLY A 97 -12.73 21.00 9.92
CA GLY A 97 -13.33 22.33 10.13
C GLY A 97 -14.65 22.50 9.37
N ALA A 98 -14.71 22.10 8.10
CA ALA A 98 -15.94 22.17 7.32
C ALA A 98 -17.07 21.30 7.90
N LEU A 99 -16.75 20.15 8.49
CA LEU A 99 -17.71 19.29 9.17
C LEU A 99 -18.18 19.87 10.51
N GLU A 100 -17.31 20.54 11.27
CA GLU A 100 -17.66 21.23 12.52
C GLU A 100 -18.64 22.40 12.28
N ASP A 101 -18.51 23.07 11.13
CA ASP A 101 -19.40 24.15 10.69
C ASP A 101 -20.67 23.67 9.95
N ASP A 102 -20.86 22.35 9.82
CA ASP A 102 -21.93 21.71 9.02
C ASP A 102 -21.97 22.17 7.54
N ASP A 103 -20.83 22.63 6.99
CA ASP A 103 -20.70 23.12 5.62
C ASP A 103 -20.41 21.97 4.64
N ASN A 104 -21.47 21.26 4.28
CA ASN A 104 -21.38 20.13 3.34
C ASN A 104 -20.95 20.56 1.93
N GLU A 105 -21.22 21.80 1.51
CA GLU A 105 -20.80 22.30 0.19
C GLU A 105 -19.28 22.51 0.15
N LEU A 106 -18.71 23.02 1.25
CA LEU A 106 -17.27 23.14 1.39
C LEU A 106 -16.59 21.77 1.47
N VAL A 107 -17.17 20.80 2.20
CA VAL A 107 -16.68 19.41 2.20
C VAL A 107 -16.61 18.85 0.78
N ASP A 108 -17.70 18.98 0.01
CA ASP A 108 -17.75 18.50 -1.37
C ASP A 108 -16.68 19.14 -2.26
N ARG A 109 -16.41 20.43 -2.04
CA ARG A 109 -15.36 21.17 -2.74
C ARG A 109 -13.96 20.71 -2.37
N LEU A 110 -13.71 20.37 -1.11
CA LEU A 110 -12.38 19.99 -0.58
C LEU A 110 -12.04 18.51 -0.79
N LEU A 111 -13.03 17.66 -1.07
CA LEU A 111 -12.83 16.22 -1.26
C LEU A 111 -11.76 15.87 -2.31
N PRO A 112 -11.71 16.49 -3.51
CA PRO A 112 -10.69 16.20 -4.51
C PRO A 112 -9.27 16.50 -4.00
N GLU A 113 -9.07 17.63 -3.32
CA GLU A 113 -7.80 18.07 -2.75
C GLU A 113 -7.36 17.12 -1.64
N TRP A 114 -8.29 16.74 -0.76
CA TRP A 114 -8.03 15.81 0.33
C TRP A 114 -7.63 14.42 -0.19
N ARG A 115 -8.40 13.86 -1.14
CA ARG A 115 -8.05 12.61 -1.83
C ARG A 115 -6.68 12.68 -2.51
N GLY A 116 -6.41 13.80 -3.18
CA GLY A 116 -5.11 14.04 -3.82
C GLY A 116 -3.96 14.07 -2.82
N ALA A 117 -4.15 14.66 -1.63
CA ALA A 117 -3.15 14.69 -0.58
C ALA A 117 -2.87 13.29 0.00
N LEU A 118 -3.92 12.50 0.28
CA LEU A 118 -3.78 11.11 0.72
C LEU A 118 -3.05 10.25 -0.33
N PHE A 119 -3.41 10.40 -1.60
CA PHE A 119 -2.72 9.73 -2.71
C PHE A 119 -1.23 10.09 -2.78
N ARG A 120 -0.86 11.36 -2.57
CA ARG A 120 0.55 11.79 -2.55
C ARG A 120 1.34 11.12 -1.42
N VAL A 121 0.74 10.89 -0.24
CA VAL A 121 1.37 10.12 0.84
C VAL A 121 1.64 8.68 0.40
N ARG A 122 0.64 8.04 -0.24
CA ARG A 122 0.80 6.68 -0.78
C ARG A 122 1.88 6.61 -1.86
N LEU A 123 1.96 7.58 -2.75
CA LEU A 123 2.99 7.67 -3.79
C LEU A 123 4.38 7.89 -3.18
N ALA A 124 4.50 8.78 -2.20
CA ALA A 124 5.75 9.02 -1.47
C ALA A 124 6.21 7.76 -0.74
N ARG A 125 5.28 6.99 -0.15
CA ARG A 125 5.58 5.67 0.44
C ARG A 125 6.17 4.71 -0.58
N LEU A 126 5.54 4.57 -1.74
CA LEU A 126 6.04 3.66 -2.78
C LEU A 126 7.45 4.07 -3.24
N ARG A 127 7.67 5.36 -3.50
CA ARG A 127 9.00 5.88 -3.85
C ARG A 127 10.04 5.67 -2.75
N ALA A 128 9.64 5.84 -1.49
CA ALA A 128 10.51 5.59 -0.35
C ALA A 128 10.86 4.10 -0.24
N LEU A 129 9.94 3.19 -0.53
CA LEU A 129 10.19 1.74 -0.52
C LEU A 129 11.02 1.28 -1.74
N GLU A 130 10.81 1.86 -2.92
CA GLU A 130 11.55 1.52 -4.14
C GLU A 130 13.00 2.03 -4.11
N ARG A 131 13.24 3.21 -3.53
CA ARG A 131 14.59 3.81 -3.44
C ARG A 131 15.30 3.57 -2.11
N SER A 132 14.58 3.23 -1.04
CA SER A 132 15.21 2.64 0.14
C SER A 132 15.56 1.21 -0.23
N PRO A 133 16.83 0.78 -0.13
CA PRO A 133 17.15 -0.60 -0.32
C PRO A 133 16.65 -1.36 0.90
N LEU A 134 15.37 -1.75 0.86
CA LEU A 134 14.95 -3.05 1.35
C LEU A 134 15.41 -4.16 0.40
N ARG A 135 16.56 -3.97 -0.29
CA ARG A 135 17.41 -5.10 -0.62
C ARG A 135 17.78 -5.69 0.73
N LEU A 136 17.30 -6.89 1.02
CA LEU A 136 17.97 -7.75 1.99
C LEU A 136 19.47 -7.64 1.73
N PRO A 137 20.31 -7.55 2.77
CA PRO A 137 21.75 -7.45 2.59
C PRO A 137 22.15 -8.48 1.55
N ASP A 138 22.80 -8.02 0.47
CA ASP A 138 23.38 -8.90 -0.53
C ASP A 138 24.11 -9.98 0.27
N ALA A 139 23.62 -11.22 0.16
CA ALA A 139 24.28 -12.35 0.80
C ALA A 139 25.73 -12.29 0.34
N GLU A 140 26.66 -12.24 1.29
CA GLU A 140 28.08 -12.39 1.02
C GLU A 140 28.24 -13.58 0.06
N PRO A 141 28.95 -13.44 -1.07
CA PRO A 141 29.12 -14.53 -2.02
C PRO A 141 30.04 -15.58 -1.37
N GLY A 142 29.44 -16.48 -0.59
CA GLY A 142 30.17 -17.46 0.20
C GLY A 142 29.36 -18.50 0.96
N GLU A 143 28.04 -18.35 1.16
CA GLU A 143 27.23 -19.39 1.81
C GLU A 143 26.26 -20.04 0.83
N GLU A 144 26.45 -21.34 0.60
CA GLU A 144 25.61 -22.18 -0.25
C GLU A 144 24.14 -22.16 0.20
N PRO A 145 23.17 -21.94 -0.71
CA PRO A 145 21.76 -21.85 -0.34
C PRO A 145 21.19 -23.25 -0.09
N THR A 146 21.22 -23.68 1.16
CA THR A 146 20.55 -24.93 1.57
C THR A 146 19.12 -24.63 2.02
N GLY A 147 18.15 -24.82 1.12
CA GLY A 147 16.78 -25.21 1.50
C GLY A 147 15.64 -24.21 1.26
N LYS A 148 15.89 -22.90 1.09
CA LYS A 148 14.80 -21.91 0.88
C LYS A 148 14.39 -21.72 -0.59
N ASP A 149 15.32 -21.84 -1.52
CA ASP A 149 15.05 -21.64 -2.96
C ASP A 149 14.09 -22.68 -3.56
N VAL A 150 14.07 -23.90 -3.01
CA VAL A 150 13.18 -24.96 -3.49
C VAL A 150 11.71 -24.65 -3.18
N ALA A 151 11.44 -24.02 -2.03
CA ALA A 151 10.09 -23.63 -1.62
C ALA A 151 9.56 -22.43 -2.43
N GLU A 152 10.42 -21.45 -2.71
CA GLU A 152 10.06 -20.24 -3.47
C GLU A 152 9.80 -20.56 -4.95
N ILE A 153 10.61 -21.44 -5.56
CA ILE A 153 10.39 -21.92 -6.93
C ILE A 153 9.08 -22.73 -7.03
N HIS A 154 8.73 -23.50 -6.00
CA HIS A 154 7.47 -24.24 -5.95
C HIS A 154 6.26 -23.29 -5.87
N LEU A 155 6.32 -22.26 -5.02
CA LEU A 155 5.23 -21.28 -4.88
C LEU A 155 5.00 -20.48 -6.17
N VAL A 156 6.08 -20.06 -6.85
CA VAL A 156 5.97 -19.37 -8.15
C VAL A 156 5.37 -20.28 -9.21
N ARG A 157 5.77 -21.56 -9.27
CA ARG A 157 5.17 -22.53 -10.21
C ARG A 157 3.71 -22.81 -9.92
N ILE A 158 3.32 -22.89 -8.64
CA ILE A 158 1.93 -23.07 -8.22
C ILE A 158 1.10 -21.84 -8.59
N ALA A 159 1.63 -20.63 -8.39
CA ALA A 159 0.96 -19.38 -8.77
C ALA A 159 0.78 -19.26 -10.29
N VAL A 160 1.81 -19.55 -11.08
CA VAL A 160 1.73 -19.54 -12.56
C VAL A 160 0.74 -20.60 -13.06
N ALA A 161 0.77 -21.80 -12.48
CA ALA A 161 -0.19 -22.85 -12.82
C ALA A 161 -1.63 -22.45 -12.47
N ALA A 162 -1.85 -21.82 -11.31
CA ALA A 162 -3.16 -21.33 -10.90
C ALA A 162 -3.68 -20.22 -11.83
N THR A 163 -2.84 -19.26 -12.20
CA THR A 163 -3.20 -18.20 -13.16
C THR A 163 -3.52 -18.79 -14.53
N ALA A 164 -2.71 -19.72 -15.04
CA ALA A 164 -2.97 -20.39 -16.31
C ALA A 164 -4.30 -21.17 -16.28
N LEU A 165 -4.62 -21.84 -15.17
CA LEU A 165 -5.87 -22.57 -14.99
C LEU A 165 -7.09 -21.63 -15.00
N VAL A 166 -7.01 -20.50 -14.31
CA VAL A 166 -8.09 -19.50 -14.25
C VAL A 166 -8.34 -18.88 -15.63
N VAL A 167 -7.28 -18.51 -16.35
CA VAL A 167 -7.39 -17.95 -17.71
C VAL A 167 -7.94 -18.99 -18.67
N ALA A 168 -7.45 -20.23 -18.64
CA ALA A 168 -7.96 -21.31 -19.47
C ALA A 168 -9.43 -21.64 -19.16
N GLY A 169 -9.82 -21.68 -17.89
CA GLY A 169 -11.19 -21.92 -17.45
C GLY A 169 -12.14 -20.81 -17.92
N ALA A 170 -11.74 -19.54 -17.80
CA ALA A 170 -12.51 -18.40 -18.29
C ALA A 170 -12.71 -18.46 -19.81
N LEU A 171 -11.64 -18.78 -20.57
CA LEU A 171 -11.71 -18.90 -22.03
C LEU A 171 -12.62 -20.06 -22.47
N LEU A 172 -12.48 -21.25 -21.87
CA LEU A 172 -13.34 -22.40 -22.15
C LEU A 172 -14.80 -22.14 -21.79
N PHE A 173 -15.07 -21.43 -20.69
CA PHE A 173 -16.41 -21.03 -20.30
C PHE A 173 -17.06 -20.10 -21.32
N THR A 174 -16.34 -19.06 -21.76
CA THR A 174 -16.83 -18.14 -22.79
C THR A 174 -17.05 -18.84 -24.14
N ALA A 175 -16.15 -19.73 -24.56
CA ALA A 175 -16.31 -20.50 -25.80
C ALA A 175 -17.48 -21.50 -25.71
N GLY A 176 -17.65 -22.17 -24.57
CA GLY A 176 -18.77 -23.10 -24.32
C GLY A 176 -20.13 -22.40 -24.26
N ALA A 177 -20.19 -21.18 -23.73
CA ALA A 177 -21.41 -20.36 -23.71
C ALA A 177 -21.86 -19.95 -25.11
N VAL A 178 -20.93 -19.66 -26.02
CA VAL A 178 -21.23 -19.32 -27.42
C VAL A 178 -21.72 -20.56 -28.22
N LEU A 179 -21.26 -21.76 -27.86
CA LEU A 179 -21.57 -23.01 -28.57
C LEU A 179 -22.75 -23.81 -27.98
N ALA A 180 -23.39 -23.34 -26.91
CA ALA A 180 -24.51 -23.99 -26.21
C ALA A 180 -24.26 -25.46 -25.79
N ALA A 181 -23.00 -25.84 -25.55
CA ALA A 181 -22.59 -27.20 -25.19
C ALA A 181 -22.47 -27.34 -23.66
N TRP A 182 -23.52 -27.84 -23.01
CA TRP A 182 -23.63 -27.92 -21.55
C TRP A 182 -22.50 -28.70 -20.80
N PRO A 183 -21.86 -29.75 -21.37
CA PRO A 183 -20.77 -30.45 -20.67
C PRO A 183 -19.49 -29.61 -20.57
N LEU A 184 -19.23 -28.73 -21.56
CA LEU A 184 -18.08 -27.83 -21.54
C LEU A 184 -18.22 -26.75 -20.45
N TRP A 185 -19.47 -26.32 -20.18
CA TRP A 185 -19.77 -25.32 -19.15
C TRP A 185 -19.44 -25.85 -17.74
N ALA A 186 -19.87 -27.08 -17.45
CA ALA A 186 -19.59 -27.75 -16.18
C ALA A 186 -18.09 -28.02 -15.97
N ALA A 187 -17.38 -28.42 -17.03
CA ALA A 187 -15.94 -28.64 -16.98
C ALA A 187 -15.14 -27.33 -16.74
N GLY A 188 -15.56 -26.22 -17.36
CA GLY A 188 -14.96 -24.90 -17.14
C GLY A 188 -15.14 -24.39 -15.70
N LEU A 189 -16.36 -24.54 -15.14
CA LEU A 189 -16.64 -24.20 -13.74
C LEU A 189 -15.85 -25.05 -12.74
N ALA A 190 -15.70 -26.35 -13.00
CA ALA A 190 -14.93 -27.24 -12.14
C ALA A 190 -13.44 -26.87 -12.12
N LEU A 191 -12.85 -26.51 -13.28
CA LEU A 191 -11.47 -26.03 -13.36
C LEU A 191 -11.29 -24.68 -12.66
N PHE A 192 -12.23 -23.76 -12.85
CA PHE A 192 -12.21 -22.44 -12.21
C PHE A 192 -12.28 -22.57 -10.67
N ALA A 193 -13.21 -23.38 -10.15
CA ALA A 193 -13.33 -23.66 -8.72
C ALA A 193 -12.12 -24.42 -8.15
N GLY A 194 -11.54 -25.34 -8.91
CA GLY A 194 -10.31 -26.06 -8.54
C GLY A 194 -9.10 -25.12 -8.35
N GLY A 195 -9.01 -24.04 -9.14
CA GLY A 195 -7.99 -23.01 -8.97
C GLY A 195 -8.05 -22.30 -7.61
N PHE A 196 -9.26 -22.04 -7.10
CA PHE A 196 -9.46 -21.46 -5.76
C PHE A 196 -9.18 -22.44 -4.63
N LEU A 197 -9.37 -23.75 -4.83
CA LEU A 197 -9.04 -24.77 -3.83
C LEU A 197 -7.53 -25.02 -3.70
N LEU A 198 -6.77 -24.80 -4.76
CA LEU A 198 -5.29 -24.88 -4.75
C LEU A 198 -4.65 -23.65 -4.11
N PHE A 199 -5.33 -22.50 -4.10
CA PHE A 199 -4.88 -21.28 -3.45
C PHE A 199 -5.54 -21.16 -2.06
N ARG A 200 -5.04 -21.94 -1.09
CA ARG A 200 -5.44 -21.81 0.30
C ARG A 200 -4.49 -20.80 0.99
N PRO A 201 -4.98 -19.66 1.53
CA PRO A 201 -4.14 -18.72 2.26
C PRO A 201 -3.55 -19.34 3.53
#